data_AF-A0A517NEF7-F1
#
_entry.id   AF-A0A517NEF7-F1
#
_cell.length_a   1.000
_cell.length_b   1.000
_cell.length_c   1.000
_cell.angle_alpha   90.00
_cell.angle_beta   90.00
_cell.angle_gamma   90.00
#
_symmetry.space_group_name_H-M   'P 1'
#
loop_
_entity.id
_entity.type
_entity.pdbx_description
1 polymer ?
#
loop_
_entity_poly.entity_id
_entity_poly.type
_entity_poly.pdbx_seq_one_letter_code
_entity_poly.pdbx_strand_id
1 'polypeptide(L)'
;MNTTSNLIADNGAGGKTSSAASDSTDANKRMLLVLRWAAMLLIVVSVLVIFRSLPFDQAMSAGKVWIASLGFWGPVVLVLMYIVATVLFVPGTILTLAAGALFGLGVGMVAVSIGSTIGASLAFLIARYGAREKVARLAKGNRHFGAIDRAIAEGGWKIVGLLRLSPAIPFNLQNYLYGLTAVRFWPYVVTSWIAMLPGTFLFVYIGHATGAAVGADRQRSTAEWAMLVVGLLATVVVTVYVTRLARRKLQEQVSETADVDSEGADSVGSSDNQDGTATGPSVRSVMMVMAVAVVSVAAAVYVFFNAGQIERSLVGLFGPPQVVVQESYAAHPDGPTIDHSILDRLLKNHVDENGWVNYGALSSDEADLDAYLLSIAEAPFGDLGRNEKLAFLINAYNAATLKLILDHQPIDSIMDIPDADRWDAVRWNVGGMELSLNQIEHEQIRPHFAEPRIHFALVCAAVGCPPLRNEAYLADRIDEQLREQTLYVHGHRTWFVFDPESAELQLTNLYNWYGNDFEQAAGSVVQFAARYSPDLAATIDDGATPQPSWLTYDWRLNSVGNQQPR
;
A
#
# COMPACT_ATOMS: atom_id res chain seq x y z
N MET A 1 43.08 30.88 95.38
CA MET A 1 41.74 31.52 95.29
C MET A 1 41.16 31.20 93.93
N ASN A 2 40.04 30.46 93.91
CA ASN A 2 38.99 30.40 92.86
C ASN A 2 39.35 29.90 91.46
N THR A 3 38.57 29.12 90.69
CA THR A 3 37.49 28.11 90.84
C THR A 3 37.16 27.64 89.39
N THR A 4 36.73 26.38 89.20
CA THR A 4 35.80 25.84 88.15
C THR A 4 36.13 26.02 86.64
N SER A 5 36.31 24.98 85.79
CA SER A 5 35.44 23.88 85.31
C SER A 5 34.44 24.24 84.19
N ASN A 6 34.35 23.33 83.19
CA ASN A 6 33.33 23.06 82.15
C ASN A 6 33.62 23.59 80.72
N LEU A 7 33.73 22.82 79.62
CA LEU A 7 32.99 21.67 79.03
C LEU A 7 31.54 21.99 78.58
N ILE A 8 31.25 21.66 77.30
CA ILE A 8 29.94 21.56 76.58
C ILE A 8 29.44 22.91 75.98
N ALA A 9 29.19 23.09 74.69
CA ALA A 9 28.30 22.29 73.84
C ALA A 9 28.68 22.19 72.34
N ASP A 10 28.40 21.00 71.85
CA ASP A 10 28.31 20.53 70.48
C ASP A 10 26.93 20.87 69.86
N ASN A 11 26.91 20.84 68.53
CA ASN A 11 25.79 20.61 67.61
C ASN A 11 24.77 21.71 67.27
N GLY A 12 24.73 22.01 65.95
CA GLY A 12 23.46 21.97 65.21
C GLY A 12 23.17 23.16 64.30
N ALA A 13 23.71 23.18 63.07
CA ALA A 13 23.07 23.83 61.91
C ALA A 13 23.85 23.57 60.60
N GLY A 14 23.63 22.41 59.95
CA GLY A 14 24.20 22.16 58.62
C GLY A 14 23.40 21.27 57.68
N GLY A 15 22.37 20.57 58.15
CA GLY A 15 21.77 19.45 57.40
C GLY A 15 20.46 19.69 56.63
N LYS A 16 19.80 20.85 56.72
CA LYS A 16 18.40 20.99 56.24
C LYS A 16 18.22 21.59 54.83
N THR A 17 19.25 22.16 54.20
CA THR A 17 19.11 22.80 52.87
C THR A 17 19.47 21.90 51.70
N SER A 18 20.17 20.77 51.93
CA SER A 18 20.61 19.84 50.87
C SER A 18 19.51 18.85 50.44
N SER A 19 18.68 18.38 51.37
CA SER A 19 17.66 17.33 51.11
C SER A 19 16.47 17.80 50.23
N ALA A 20 16.04 19.06 50.35
CA ALA A 20 14.93 19.58 49.53
C ALA A 20 15.32 19.78 48.05
N ALA A 21 16.60 20.07 47.78
CA ALA A 21 17.12 20.22 46.43
C ALA A 21 17.32 18.87 45.73
N SER A 22 17.69 17.81 46.46
CA SER A 22 17.78 16.45 45.90
C SER A 22 16.41 15.86 45.57
N ASP A 23 15.41 16.04 46.45
CA ASP A 23 14.05 15.51 46.25
C ASP A 23 13.33 16.14 45.06
N SER A 24 13.48 17.46 44.86
CA SER A 24 12.91 18.15 43.70
C SER A 24 13.57 17.73 42.37
N THR A 25 14.86 17.39 42.40
CA THR A 25 15.61 16.95 41.21
C THR A 25 15.19 15.55 40.76
N ASP A 26 14.91 14.64 41.69
CA ASP A 26 14.45 13.28 41.38
C ASP A 26 12.96 13.22 40.99
N ALA A 27 12.12 14.08 41.57
CA ALA A 27 10.74 14.25 41.12
C ALA A 27 10.67 14.73 39.65
N ASN A 28 11.52 15.70 39.27
CA ASN A 28 11.61 16.20 37.90
C ASN A 28 12.10 15.12 36.91
N LYS A 29 13.07 14.29 37.30
CA LYS A 29 13.54 13.17 36.46
C LYS A 29 12.45 12.11 36.26
N ARG A 30 11.69 11.76 37.31
CA ARG A 30 10.55 10.83 37.21
C ARG A 30 9.44 11.40 36.33
N MET A 31 9.11 12.68 36.47
CA MET A 31 8.14 13.37 35.61
C MET A 31 8.58 13.35 34.13
N LEU A 32 9.85 13.64 33.85
CA LEU A 32 10.41 13.59 32.49
C LEU A 32 10.38 12.18 31.89
N LEU A 33 10.63 11.14 32.70
CA LEU A 33 10.47 9.74 32.30
C LEU A 33 9.03 9.41 31.94
N VAL A 34 8.06 9.80 32.79
CA VAL A 34 6.63 9.58 32.55
C VAL A 34 6.17 10.29 31.27
N LEU A 35 6.52 11.56 31.09
CA LEU A 35 6.19 12.32 29.88
C LEU A 35 6.76 11.69 28.61
N ARG A 36 7.99 11.18 28.67
CA ARG A 36 8.62 10.51 27.54
C ARG A 36 7.91 9.20 27.18
N TRP A 37 7.55 8.37 28.17
CA TRP A 37 6.80 7.14 27.94
C TRP A 37 5.37 7.41 27.44
N ALA A 38 4.69 8.43 27.98
CA ALA A 38 3.39 8.87 27.50
C ALA A 38 3.45 9.33 26.04
N ALA A 39 4.47 10.10 25.65
CA ALA A 39 4.65 10.50 24.25
C ALA A 39 5.00 9.32 23.33
N MET A 40 5.82 8.37 23.77
CA MET A 40 6.09 7.15 22.98
C MET A 40 4.81 6.32 22.80
N LEU A 41 3.97 6.20 23.84
CA LEU A 41 2.67 5.55 23.74
C LEU A 41 1.75 6.28 22.76
N LEU A 42 1.69 7.62 22.81
CA LEU A 42 0.90 8.43 21.87
C LEU A 42 1.37 8.24 20.42
N ILE A 43 2.67 8.14 20.17
CA ILE A 43 3.20 7.83 18.83
C ILE A 43 2.74 6.44 18.38
N VAL A 44 2.87 5.42 19.23
CA VAL A 44 2.45 4.05 18.91
C VAL A 44 0.94 3.97 18.63
N VAL A 45 0.12 4.61 19.47
CA VAL A 45 -1.33 4.70 19.26
C VAL A 45 -1.67 5.46 17.99
N SER A 46 -0.97 6.57 17.69
CA SER A 46 -1.15 7.33 16.46
C SER A 46 -0.83 6.50 15.22
N VAL A 47 0.26 5.73 15.24
CA VAL A 47 0.62 4.81 14.16
C VAL A 47 -0.42 3.71 13.99
N LEU A 48 -0.93 3.14 15.09
CA LEU A 48 -2.01 2.15 15.06
C LEU A 48 -3.30 2.73 14.48
N VAL A 49 -3.68 3.95 14.85
CA VAL A 49 -4.86 4.65 14.30
C VAL A 49 -4.68 4.91 12.81
N ILE A 50 -3.54 5.43 12.37
CA ILE A 50 -3.24 5.64 10.94
C ILE A 50 -3.32 4.33 10.17
N PHE A 51 -2.72 3.25 10.71
CA PHE A 51 -2.71 1.94 10.07
C PHE A 51 -4.12 1.32 10.01
N ARG A 52 -4.96 1.53 11.03
CA ARG A 52 -6.34 1.03 11.09
C ARG A 52 -7.29 1.83 10.20
N SER A 53 -7.04 3.14 10.04
CA SER A 53 -7.89 4.09 9.32
C SER A 53 -7.57 4.17 7.84
N LEU A 54 -6.34 3.88 7.41
CA LEU A 54 -6.02 3.78 6.00
C LEU A 54 -6.38 2.37 5.49
N PRO A 55 -7.01 2.25 4.31
CA PRO A 55 -7.28 0.96 3.69
C PRO A 55 -5.97 0.42 3.08
N PHE A 56 -4.98 0.12 3.92
CA PHE A 56 -3.63 -0.23 3.51
C PHE A 56 -3.61 -1.47 2.62
N ASP A 57 -4.52 -2.42 2.88
CA ASP A 57 -4.69 -3.62 2.07
C ASP A 57 -5.20 -3.31 0.66
N GLN A 58 -6.12 -2.34 0.53
CA GLN A 58 -6.66 -1.91 -0.76
C GLN A 58 -5.72 -0.96 -1.50
N ALA A 59 -5.01 -0.07 -0.78
CA ALA A 59 -3.99 0.79 -1.35
C ALA A 59 -2.79 -0.04 -1.86
N MET A 60 -2.43 -1.12 -1.16
CA MET A 60 -1.45 -2.08 -1.61
C MET A 60 -1.96 -2.91 -2.78
N SER A 61 -3.23 -3.33 -2.81
CA SER A 61 -3.79 -4.10 -3.94
C SER A 61 -3.96 -3.22 -5.19
N ALA A 62 -4.53 -2.02 -5.05
CA ALA A 62 -4.66 -1.05 -6.14
C ALA A 62 -3.29 -0.57 -6.60
N GLY A 63 -2.37 -0.29 -5.68
CA GLY A 63 -0.97 0.00 -6.01
C GLY A 63 -0.29 -1.16 -6.74
N LYS A 64 -0.61 -2.43 -6.40
CA LYS A 64 -0.14 -3.60 -7.16
C LYS A 64 -0.71 -3.63 -8.57
N VAL A 65 -2.02 -3.43 -8.72
CA VAL A 65 -2.72 -3.42 -10.01
C VAL A 65 -2.21 -2.30 -10.91
N TRP A 66 -2.03 -1.09 -10.37
CA TRP A 66 -1.53 0.06 -11.14
C TRP A 66 -0.04 -0.04 -11.47
N ILE A 67 0.78 -0.49 -10.52
CA ILE A 67 2.21 -0.69 -10.81
C ILE A 67 2.40 -1.82 -11.82
N ALA A 68 1.56 -2.85 -11.79
CA ALA A 68 1.53 -3.91 -12.79
C ALA A 68 1.02 -3.41 -14.15
N SER A 69 -0.01 -2.55 -14.18
CA SER A 69 -0.57 -1.99 -15.43
C SER A 69 0.40 -1.05 -16.16
N LEU A 70 1.37 -0.47 -15.45
CA LEU A 70 2.46 0.30 -16.05
C LEU A 70 3.46 -0.58 -16.83
N GLY A 71 3.37 -1.91 -16.74
CA GLY A 71 4.24 -2.86 -17.44
C GLY A 71 5.72 -2.54 -17.26
N PHE A 72 6.41 -2.24 -18.36
CA PHE A 72 7.84 -1.88 -18.37
C PHE A 72 8.17 -0.65 -17.51
N TRP A 73 7.23 0.29 -17.33
CA TRP A 73 7.45 1.52 -16.56
C TRP A 73 7.28 1.35 -15.05
N GLY A 74 6.65 0.26 -14.59
CA GLY A 74 6.41 0.01 -13.17
C GLY A 74 7.67 0.16 -12.31
N PRO A 75 8.79 -0.51 -12.63
CA PRO A 75 10.04 -0.37 -11.88
C PRO A 75 10.61 1.06 -11.88
N VAL A 76 10.42 1.82 -12.95
CA VAL A 76 10.88 3.21 -13.06
C VAL A 76 10.09 4.12 -12.12
N VAL A 77 8.77 3.95 -12.08
CA VAL A 77 7.92 4.70 -11.15
C VAL A 77 8.27 4.34 -9.70
N LEU A 78 8.51 3.06 -9.39
CA LEU A 78 9.00 2.65 -8.08
C LEU A 78 10.32 3.35 -7.72
N VAL A 79 11.28 3.43 -8.65
CA VAL A 79 12.55 4.16 -8.45
C VAL A 79 12.28 5.63 -8.10
N LEU A 80 11.41 6.31 -8.85
CA LEU A 80 11.06 7.72 -8.61
C LEU A 80 10.39 7.91 -7.24
N MET A 81 9.44 7.05 -6.89
CA MET A 81 8.81 7.06 -5.57
C MET A 81 9.83 6.85 -4.45
N TYR A 82 10.77 5.91 -4.63
CA TYR A 82 11.82 5.64 -3.65
C TYR A 82 12.74 6.86 -3.44
N ILE A 83 13.09 7.56 -4.52
CA ILE A 83 13.89 8.78 -4.48
C ILE A 83 13.16 9.86 -3.66
N VAL A 84 11.91 10.13 -3.99
CA VAL A 84 11.07 11.13 -3.31
C VAL A 84 10.90 10.76 -1.84
N ALA A 85 10.56 9.50 -1.54
CA ALA A 85 10.41 8.98 -0.19
C ALA A 85 11.69 9.18 0.64
N THR A 86 12.85 8.85 0.07
CA THR A 86 14.16 8.99 0.74
C THR A 86 14.47 10.46 1.07
N VAL A 87 14.22 11.37 0.13
CA VAL A 87 14.46 12.80 0.34
C VAL A 87 13.49 13.36 1.39
N LEU A 88 12.23 12.93 1.39
CA LEU A 88 11.17 13.40 2.30
C LEU A 88 11.13 12.67 3.65
N PHE A 89 12.18 11.93 4.02
CA PHE A 89 12.27 11.18 5.28
C PHE A 89 11.23 10.05 5.47
N VAL A 90 10.56 9.62 4.40
CA VAL A 90 9.64 8.47 4.43
C VAL A 90 10.45 7.16 4.55
N PRO A 91 10.04 6.20 5.41
CA PRO A 91 10.73 4.91 5.52
C PRO A 91 10.69 4.10 4.22
N GLY A 92 11.85 3.79 3.64
CA GLY A 92 11.96 3.01 2.40
C GLY A 92 11.67 1.50 2.55
N THR A 93 11.47 1.00 3.76
CA THR A 93 11.20 -0.43 4.04
C THR A 93 9.91 -0.91 3.36
N ILE A 94 8.85 -0.10 3.37
CA ILE A 94 7.56 -0.43 2.74
C ILE A 94 7.75 -0.58 1.22
N LEU A 95 8.42 0.37 0.59
CA LEU A 95 8.70 0.35 -0.85
C LEU A 95 9.62 -0.82 -1.23
N THR A 96 10.56 -1.19 -0.36
CA THR A 96 11.47 -2.32 -0.60
C THR A 96 10.74 -3.66 -0.55
N LEU A 97 9.83 -3.84 0.42
CA LEU A 97 8.98 -5.03 0.50
C LEU A 97 8.01 -5.09 -0.69
N ALA A 98 7.40 -3.96 -1.03
CA ALA A 98 6.53 -3.84 -2.20
C ALA A 98 7.27 -4.21 -3.49
N ALA A 99 8.49 -3.72 -3.68
CA ALA A 99 9.30 -4.04 -4.85
C ALA A 99 9.51 -5.55 -5.06
N GLY A 100 9.79 -6.27 -3.97
CA GLY A 100 9.93 -7.72 -4.01
C GLY A 100 8.61 -8.43 -4.31
N ALA A 101 7.51 -7.96 -3.71
CA ALA A 101 6.18 -8.52 -3.93
C ALA A 101 5.66 -8.28 -5.35
N LEU A 102 6.01 -7.15 -5.96
CA LEU A 102 5.53 -6.69 -7.27
C LEU A 102 6.36 -7.22 -8.43
N PHE A 103 7.68 -7.09 -8.34
CA PHE A 103 8.59 -7.31 -9.47
C PHE A 103 9.52 -8.52 -9.29
N GLY A 104 9.32 -9.26 -8.20
CA GLY A 104 10.18 -10.36 -7.82
C GLY A 104 11.59 -9.92 -7.40
N LEU A 105 12.44 -10.91 -7.18
CA LEU A 105 13.77 -10.69 -6.60
C LEU A 105 14.71 -9.94 -7.54
N GLY A 106 14.69 -10.22 -8.85
CA GLY A 106 15.62 -9.61 -9.82
C GLY A 106 15.34 -8.13 -10.06
N VAL A 107 14.18 -7.82 -10.64
CA VAL A 107 13.80 -6.46 -11.01
C VAL A 107 13.58 -5.60 -9.76
N GLY A 108 12.96 -6.16 -8.71
CA GLY A 108 12.78 -5.47 -7.43
C GLY A 108 14.10 -5.05 -6.79
N MET A 109 15.13 -5.92 -6.82
CA MET A 109 16.46 -5.61 -6.30
C MET A 109 17.12 -4.49 -7.08
N VAL A 110 17.08 -4.54 -8.42
CA VAL A 110 17.67 -3.49 -9.27
C VAL A 110 16.97 -2.15 -9.05
N ALA A 111 15.64 -2.13 -9.05
CA ALA A 111 14.86 -0.91 -8.86
C ALA A 111 15.13 -0.28 -7.49
N VAL A 112 15.09 -1.05 -6.40
CA VAL A 112 15.38 -0.51 -5.06
C VAL A 112 16.83 -0.07 -4.94
N SER A 113 17.78 -0.81 -5.52
CA SER A 113 19.20 -0.45 -5.50
C SER A 113 19.46 0.90 -6.18
N ILE A 114 18.86 1.12 -7.35
CA ILE A 114 18.95 2.40 -8.07
C ILE A 114 18.26 3.51 -7.28
N GLY A 115 17.00 3.31 -6.87
CA GLY A 115 16.20 4.31 -6.15
C GLY A 115 16.83 4.74 -4.82
N SER A 116 17.28 3.77 -4.02
CA SER A 116 17.94 4.04 -2.73
C SER A 116 19.27 4.77 -2.89
N THR A 117 20.06 4.42 -3.90
CA THR A 117 21.36 5.06 -4.16
C THR A 117 21.18 6.50 -4.66
N ILE A 118 20.27 6.73 -5.60
CA ILE A 118 19.97 8.07 -6.11
C ILE A 118 19.36 8.95 -5.00
N GLY A 119 18.38 8.43 -4.26
CA GLY A 119 17.76 9.14 -3.13
C GLY A 119 18.78 9.52 -2.05
N ALA A 120 19.64 8.59 -1.65
CA ALA A 120 20.71 8.86 -0.69
C ALA A 120 21.74 9.87 -1.22
N SER A 121 22.01 9.87 -2.52
CA SER A 121 22.90 10.83 -3.18
C SER A 121 22.30 12.23 -3.20
N LEU A 122 21.01 12.36 -3.52
CA LEU A 122 20.32 13.65 -3.52
C LEU A 122 20.23 14.23 -2.12
N ALA A 123 19.84 13.45 -1.12
CA ALA A 123 19.81 13.89 0.28
C ALA A 123 21.19 14.39 0.76
N PHE A 124 22.26 13.69 0.38
CA PHE A 124 23.64 14.11 0.64
C PHE A 124 23.98 15.46 -0.01
N LEU A 125 23.64 15.63 -1.29
CA LEU A 125 23.90 16.88 -2.03
C LEU A 125 23.07 18.05 -1.48
N ILE A 126 21.81 17.80 -1.12
CA ILE A 126 20.93 18.78 -0.46
C ILE A 126 21.55 19.22 0.86
N ALA A 127 22.01 18.29 1.70
CA ALA A 127 22.69 18.62 2.95
C ALA A 127 23.97 19.45 2.71
N ARG A 128 24.74 19.11 1.68
CA ARG A 128 26.02 19.74 1.39
C ARG A 128 25.91 21.15 0.83
N TYR A 129 24.99 21.38 -0.10
CA TYR A 129 24.91 22.63 -0.88
C TYR A 129 23.66 23.46 -0.56
N GLY A 130 22.52 22.85 -0.25
CA GLY A 130 21.23 23.55 -0.12
C GLY A 130 20.80 23.84 1.33
N ALA A 131 21.15 22.98 2.28
CA ALA A 131 20.61 23.03 3.64
C ALA A 131 21.69 22.98 4.74
N ARG A 132 22.97 23.22 4.39
CA ARG A 132 24.12 23.00 5.28
C ARG A 132 23.97 23.66 6.64
N GLU A 133 23.55 24.93 6.70
CA GLU A 133 23.37 25.64 7.97
C GLU A 133 22.20 25.12 8.81
N LYS A 134 21.08 24.71 8.18
CA LYS A 134 19.90 24.17 8.88
C LYS A 134 20.21 22.78 9.44
N VAL A 135 20.81 21.90 8.63
CA VAL A 135 21.18 20.54 9.04
C VAL A 135 22.32 20.59 10.06
N ALA A 136 23.33 21.45 9.89
CA ALA A 136 24.41 21.63 10.87
C ALA A 136 23.92 22.20 12.20
N ARG A 137 22.87 23.04 12.20
CA ARG A 137 22.24 23.55 13.44
C ARG A 137 21.45 22.46 14.16
N LEU A 138 20.78 21.57 13.43
CA LEU A 138 20.20 20.34 14.00
C LEU A 138 21.27 19.41 14.58
N ALA A 139 22.46 19.37 13.97
CA ALA A 139 23.55 18.49 14.34
C ALA A 139 24.40 19.01 15.52
N LYS A 140 24.56 20.34 15.65
CA LYS A 140 25.42 21.03 16.65
C LYS A 140 25.00 20.87 18.12
N GLY A 141 23.96 20.09 18.43
CA GLY A 141 23.49 19.82 19.80
C GLY A 141 23.72 18.41 20.31
N ASN A 142 24.25 17.49 19.49
CA ASN A 142 24.29 16.06 19.81
C ASN A 142 25.73 15.51 19.85
N ARG A 143 26.12 14.94 21.00
CA ARG A 143 27.45 14.36 21.28
C ARG A 143 27.82 13.28 20.25
N HIS A 144 26.81 12.53 19.82
CA HIS A 144 26.96 11.49 18.81
C HIS A 144 27.33 12.04 17.43
N PHE A 145 26.88 13.24 17.06
CA PHE A 145 27.26 13.83 15.77
C PHE A 145 28.73 14.22 15.73
N GLY A 146 29.26 14.83 16.79
CA GLY A 146 30.68 15.16 16.86
C GLY A 146 31.59 13.93 16.88
N ALA A 147 31.13 12.81 17.45
CA ALA A 147 31.82 11.52 17.34
C ALA A 147 31.77 10.95 15.92
N ILE A 148 30.63 11.05 15.24
CA ILE A 148 30.45 10.58 13.86
C ILE A 148 31.28 11.42 12.87
N ASP A 149 31.25 12.74 12.98
CA ASP A 149 32.02 13.64 12.11
C ASP A 149 33.53 13.41 12.27
N ARG A 150 34.02 13.23 13.51
CA ARG A 150 35.41 12.86 13.78
C ARG A 150 35.78 11.48 13.26
N ALA A 151 34.97 10.46 13.56
CA ALA A 151 35.20 9.11 13.05
C ALA A 151 35.25 9.10 11.51
N ILE A 152 34.38 9.87 10.86
CA ILE A 152 34.36 10.01 9.40
C ILE A 152 35.55 10.83 8.88
N ALA A 153 36.02 11.84 9.60
CA ALA A 153 37.22 12.60 9.25
C ALA A 153 38.48 11.72 9.30
N GLU A 154 38.58 10.79 10.26
CA GLU A 154 39.72 9.90 10.44
C GLU A 154 39.66 8.65 9.56
N GLY A 155 38.49 8.01 9.45
CA GLY A 155 38.31 6.75 8.73
C GLY A 155 37.70 6.88 7.33
N GLY A 156 37.31 8.09 6.92
CA GLY A 156 36.84 8.41 5.58
C GLY A 156 35.65 7.56 5.12
N TRP A 157 35.75 7.01 3.91
CA TRP A 157 34.68 6.20 3.30
C TRP A 157 34.47 4.86 4.02
N LYS A 158 35.48 4.31 4.70
CA LYS A 158 35.35 3.02 5.41
C LYS A 158 34.36 3.10 6.57
N ILE A 159 34.39 4.22 7.30
CA ILE A 159 33.45 4.48 8.40
C ILE A 159 32.03 4.68 7.89
N VAL A 160 31.85 5.29 6.71
CA VAL A 160 30.53 5.38 6.06
C VAL A 160 29.95 3.99 5.83
N GLY A 161 30.74 3.06 5.28
CA GLY A 161 30.30 1.67 5.08
C GLY A 161 29.94 0.97 6.38
N LEU A 162 30.77 1.11 7.42
CA LEU A 162 30.53 0.51 8.74
C LEU A 162 29.25 1.04 9.41
N LEU A 163 29.01 2.35 9.31
CA LEU A 163 27.82 2.99 9.86
C LEU A 163 26.54 2.62 9.10
N ARG A 164 26.62 2.42 7.77
CA ARG A 164 25.50 1.92 6.94
C ARG A 164 25.04 0.53 7.34
N LEU A 165 25.98 -0.31 7.75
CA LEU A 165 25.73 -1.68 8.22
C LEU A 165 25.25 -1.74 9.69
N SER A 166 25.27 -0.61 10.39
CA SER A 166 24.86 -0.49 11.78
C SER A 166 23.39 -0.01 11.87
N PRO A 167 22.53 -0.69 12.64
CA PRO A 167 21.14 -0.27 12.85
C PRO A 167 21.01 0.93 13.80
N ALA A 168 22.13 1.46 14.33
CA ALA A 168 22.11 2.49 15.36
C ALA A 168 21.56 3.85 14.88
N ILE A 169 21.62 4.14 13.57
CA ILE A 169 21.22 5.43 13.01
C ILE A 169 20.18 5.20 11.90
N PRO A 170 19.03 5.90 11.91
CA PRO A 170 18.03 5.76 10.84
C PRO A 170 18.59 6.12 9.45
N PHE A 171 18.26 5.31 8.44
CA PHE A 171 18.75 5.44 7.06
C PHE A 171 18.63 6.87 6.50
N ASN A 172 17.45 7.48 6.62
CA ASN A 172 17.20 8.82 6.09
C ASN A 172 18.09 9.86 6.77
N LEU A 173 18.28 9.76 8.09
CA LEU A 173 19.16 10.66 8.82
C LEU A 173 20.62 10.51 8.40
N GLN A 174 21.10 9.27 8.23
CA GLN A 174 22.46 9.01 7.76
C GLN A 174 22.77 9.77 6.46
N ASN A 175 21.84 9.74 5.48
CA ASN A 175 22.01 10.38 4.17
C ASN A 175 22.36 11.88 4.29
N TYR A 176 21.66 12.61 5.17
CA TYR A 176 21.90 14.04 5.39
C TYR A 176 23.14 14.30 6.25
N LEU A 177 23.43 13.46 7.25
CA LEU A 177 24.61 13.63 8.09
C LEU A 177 25.90 13.50 7.29
N TYR A 178 25.99 12.54 6.38
CA TYR A 178 27.17 12.37 5.52
C TYR A 178 27.43 13.56 4.61
N GLY A 179 26.38 14.29 4.19
CA GLY A 179 26.54 15.50 3.38
C GLY A 179 27.22 16.65 4.14
N LEU A 180 27.14 16.63 5.48
CA LEU A 180 27.79 17.62 6.36
C LEU A 180 29.26 17.32 6.64
N THR A 181 29.69 16.08 6.49
CA THR A 181 31.07 15.67 6.77
C THR A 181 32.01 15.93 5.58
N ALA A 182 33.31 15.71 5.78
CA ALA A 182 34.35 15.92 4.77
C ALA A 182 34.39 14.84 3.65
N VAL A 183 33.50 13.85 3.65
CA VAL A 183 33.57 12.72 2.71
C VAL A 183 33.30 13.17 1.27
N ARG A 184 34.10 12.69 0.32
CA ARG A 184 33.92 12.97 -1.11
C ARG A 184 32.67 12.22 -1.63
N PHE A 185 31.95 12.84 -2.57
CA PHE A 185 30.68 12.31 -3.09
C PHE A 185 30.78 10.88 -3.62
N TRP A 186 31.71 10.60 -4.56
CA TRP A 186 31.82 9.28 -5.19
C TRP A 186 32.19 8.15 -4.22
N PRO A 187 33.18 8.30 -3.33
CA PRO A 187 33.43 7.32 -2.28
C PRO A 187 32.21 7.06 -1.38
N TYR A 188 31.44 8.10 -1.06
CA TYR A 188 30.19 7.95 -0.32
C TYR A 188 29.14 7.11 -1.09
N VAL A 189 28.92 7.42 -2.38
CA VAL A 189 27.93 6.74 -3.23
C VAL A 189 28.27 5.26 -3.38
N VAL A 190 29.50 4.94 -3.80
CA VAL A 190 29.93 3.56 -4.05
C VAL A 190 29.93 2.74 -2.76
N THR A 191 30.44 3.30 -1.66
CA THR A 191 30.48 2.58 -0.39
C THR A 191 29.08 2.36 0.17
N SER A 192 28.20 3.37 0.09
CA SER A 192 26.81 3.22 0.52
C SER A 192 26.09 2.18 -0.33
N TRP A 193 26.26 2.21 -1.66
CA TRP A 193 25.64 1.24 -2.56
C TRP A 193 26.00 -0.19 -2.16
N ILE A 194 27.30 -0.49 -2.03
CA ILE A 194 27.79 -1.83 -1.62
C ILE A 194 27.27 -2.22 -0.24
N ALA A 195 27.33 -1.32 0.73
CA ALA A 195 26.92 -1.60 2.11
C ALA A 195 25.40 -1.84 2.25
N MET A 196 24.58 -1.25 1.37
CA MET A 196 23.13 -1.40 1.39
C MET A 196 22.65 -2.71 0.75
N LEU A 197 23.40 -3.27 -0.22
CA LEU A 197 22.99 -4.44 -1.00
C LEU A 197 22.50 -5.64 -0.15
N PRO A 198 23.19 -6.07 0.93
CA PRO A 198 22.72 -7.22 1.72
C PRO A 198 21.36 -6.96 2.38
N GLY A 199 21.17 -5.77 2.93
CA GLY A 199 19.90 -5.37 3.53
C GLY A 199 18.79 -5.22 2.50
N THR A 200 19.08 -4.60 1.36
CA THR A 200 18.14 -4.50 0.24
C THR A 200 17.70 -5.88 -0.24
N PHE A 201 18.64 -6.80 -0.45
CA PHE A 201 18.34 -8.16 -0.84
C PHE A 201 17.42 -8.84 0.17
N LEU A 202 17.71 -8.75 1.48
CA LEU A 202 16.89 -9.35 2.53
C LEU A 202 15.44 -8.86 2.48
N PHE A 203 15.21 -7.55 2.40
CA PHE A 203 13.86 -6.99 2.41
C PHE A 203 13.12 -7.25 1.10
N VAL A 204 13.78 -7.14 -0.05
CA VAL A 204 13.18 -7.50 -1.35
C VAL A 204 12.83 -8.99 -1.36
N TYR A 205 13.71 -9.83 -0.84
CA TYR A 205 13.47 -11.27 -0.71
C TYR A 205 12.27 -11.58 0.18
N ILE A 206 12.16 -10.95 1.36
CA ILE A 206 10.99 -11.10 2.24
C ILE A 206 9.72 -10.70 1.48
N GLY A 207 9.74 -9.56 0.79
CA GLY A 207 8.62 -9.08 -0.02
C GLY A 207 8.23 -10.05 -1.15
N HIS A 208 9.22 -10.63 -1.84
CA HIS A 208 8.99 -11.64 -2.87
C HIS A 208 8.39 -12.92 -2.28
N ALA A 209 8.93 -13.39 -1.16
CA ALA A 209 8.48 -14.60 -0.49
C ALA A 209 7.03 -14.48 0.04
N THR A 210 6.68 -13.33 0.64
CA THR A 210 5.33 -13.05 1.16
C THR A 210 4.35 -12.67 0.06
N GLY A 211 4.75 -11.84 -0.91
CA GLY A 211 3.92 -11.47 -2.05
C GLY A 211 3.47 -12.69 -2.87
N ALA A 212 4.38 -13.64 -3.08
CA ALA A 212 4.06 -14.89 -3.76
C ALA A 212 3.34 -15.94 -2.87
N ALA A 213 3.21 -15.71 -1.55
CA ALA A 213 2.41 -16.55 -0.65
C ALA A 213 0.96 -16.04 -0.51
N VAL A 214 0.73 -14.74 -0.79
CA VAL A 214 -0.60 -14.11 -0.73
C VAL A 214 -1.33 -14.19 -2.09
N GLY A 215 -0.63 -14.54 -3.17
CA GLY A 215 -1.16 -14.46 -4.54
C GLY A 215 -1.26 -15.77 -5.32
N ALA A 216 -0.85 -16.93 -4.81
CA ALA A 216 -0.98 -18.17 -5.58
C ALA A 216 -0.91 -19.45 -4.71
N ASP A 217 -1.86 -20.36 -4.94
CA ASP A 217 -1.73 -21.81 -4.71
C ASP A 217 -0.73 -22.44 -5.69
N ARG A 218 0.42 -21.78 -5.93
CA ARG A 218 1.49 -22.33 -6.76
C ARG A 218 2.23 -23.35 -5.91
N GLN A 219 2.13 -24.63 -6.27
CA GLN A 219 2.89 -25.70 -5.64
C GLN A 219 4.39 -25.52 -5.99
N ARG A 220 5.09 -24.69 -5.20
CA ARG A 220 6.52 -24.43 -5.37
C ARG A 220 7.29 -25.73 -5.32
N SER A 221 8.21 -25.93 -6.26
CA SER A 221 9.03 -27.13 -6.25
C SER A 221 9.92 -27.16 -4.99
N THR A 222 10.30 -28.34 -4.54
CA THR A 222 11.23 -28.50 -3.40
C THR A 222 12.56 -27.80 -3.65
N ALA A 223 12.98 -27.69 -4.92
CA ALA A 223 14.19 -27.00 -5.33
C ALA A 223 14.08 -25.48 -5.17
N GLU A 224 12.93 -24.88 -5.51
CA GLU A 224 12.66 -23.46 -5.30
C GLU A 224 12.65 -23.15 -3.80
N TRP A 225 11.96 -23.96 -2.98
CA TRP A 225 12.00 -23.82 -1.53
C TRP A 225 13.41 -23.94 -0.95
N ALA A 226 14.22 -24.88 -1.45
CA ALA A 226 15.60 -25.04 -1.01
C ALA A 226 16.47 -23.82 -1.37
N MET A 227 16.37 -23.31 -2.61
CA MET A 227 17.11 -22.13 -3.05
C MET A 227 16.71 -20.88 -2.27
N LEU A 228 15.40 -20.74 -1.99
CA LEU A 228 14.85 -19.67 -1.17
C LEU A 228 15.41 -19.73 0.27
N VAL A 229 15.31 -20.89 0.94
CA VAL A 229 15.83 -21.07 2.31
C VAL A 229 17.34 -20.87 2.38
N VAL A 230 18.10 -21.39 1.41
CA VAL A 230 19.56 -21.21 1.33
C VAL A 230 19.92 -19.75 1.10
N GLY A 231 19.22 -19.05 0.20
CA GLY A 231 19.43 -17.62 -0.05
C GLY A 231 19.13 -16.74 1.16
N LEU A 232 18.05 -17.04 1.88
CA LEU A 232 17.70 -16.35 3.13
C LEU A 232 18.73 -16.60 4.23
N LEU A 233 19.12 -17.87 4.45
CA LEU A 233 20.13 -18.23 5.45
C LEU A 233 21.48 -17.58 5.14
N ALA A 234 21.93 -17.63 3.88
CA ALA A 234 23.16 -16.98 3.45
C ALA A 234 23.10 -15.47 3.70
N THR A 235 21.98 -14.82 3.42
CA THR A 235 21.79 -13.38 3.64
C THR A 235 21.79 -13.03 5.12
N VAL A 236 21.11 -13.81 5.97
CA VAL A 236 21.10 -13.61 7.42
C VAL A 236 22.51 -13.81 7.97
N VAL A 237 23.23 -14.85 7.55
CA VAL A 237 24.60 -15.11 7.98
C VAL A 237 25.53 -13.98 7.55
N VAL A 238 25.49 -13.55 6.28
CA VAL A 238 26.30 -12.44 5.78
C VAL A 238 25.96 -11.14 6.51
N THR A 239 24.68 -10.82 6.68
CA THR A 239 24.24 -9.60 7.38
C THR A 239 24.71 -9.62 8.83
N VAL A 240 24.46 -10.71 9.57
CA VAL A 240 24.90 -10.84 10.98
C VAL A 240 26.42 -10.81 11.08
N TYR A 241 27.13 -11.51 10.20
CA TYR A 241 28.59 -11.53 10.18
C TYR A 241 29.17 -10.14 9.91
N VAL A 242 28.68 -9.47 8.86
CA VAL A 242 29.13 -8.13 8.45
C VAL A 242 28.77 -7.08 9.51
N THR A 243 27.56 -7.14 10.09
CA THR A 243 27.17 -6.26 11.21
C THR A 243 28.01 -6.52 12.46
N ARG A 244 28.33 -7.78 12.80
CA ARG A 244 29.22 -8.11 13.92
C ARG A 244 30.64 -7.63 13.69
N LEU A 245 31.17 -7.83 12.48
CA LEU A 245 32.48 -7.34 12.08
C LEU A 245 32.53 -5.81 12.12
N ALA A 246 31.47 -5.15 11.64
CA ALA A 246 31.37 -3.71 11.64
C ALA A 246 31.33 -3.16 13.07
N ARG A 247 30.57 -3.81 13.96
CA ARG A 247 30.45 -3.42 15.37
C ARG A 247 31.76 -3.60 16.14
N ARG A 248 32.51 -4.68 15.88
CA ARG A 248 33.85 -4.90 16.47
C ARG A 248 34.84 -3.82 16.05
N LYS A 249 34.92 -3.50 14.76
CA LYS A 249 35.81 -2.45 14.26
C LYS A 249 35.42 -1.04 14.71
N LEU A 250 34.12 -0.75 14.81
CA LEU A 250 33.62 0.50 15.38
C LEU A 250 34.00 0.64 16.86
N GLN A 251 33.93 -0.45 17.63
CA GLN A 251 34.35 -0.44 19.02
C GLN A 251 35.87 -0.27 19.14
N GLU A 252 36.67 -1.03 18.38
CA GLU A 252 38.13 -0.90 18.34
C GLU A 252 38.59 0.53 18.01
N GLN A 253 38.01 1.17 16.99
CA GLN A 253 38.41 2.52 16.60
C GLN A 253 37.93 3.61 17.58
N VAL A 254 36.76 3.44 18.20
CA VAL A 254 36.26 4.36 19.24
C VAL A 254 37.04 4.17 20.55
N SER A 255 37.53 2.96 20.83
CA SER A 255 38.42 2.66 21.95
C SER A 255 39.82 3.24 21.73
N GLU A 256 40.42 3.05 20.55
CA GLU A 256 41.72 3.65 20.20
C GLU A 256 41.70 5.18 20.28
N THR A 257 40.62 5.84 19.85
CA THR A 257 40.51 7.32 20.00
C THR A 257 40.35 7.75 21.46
N ALA A 258 39.73 6.93 22.31
CA ALA A 258 39.60 7.20 23.74
C ALA A 258 40.92 6.97 24.50
N ASP A 259 41.72 6.00 24.08
CA ASP A 259 43.04 5.71 24.69
C ASP A 259 44.10 6.74 24.27
N VAL A 260 44.07 7.26 23.03
CA VAL A 260 44.95 8.36 22.57
C VAL A 260 44.68 9.68 23.33
N ASP A 261 43.43 9.94 23.70
CA ASP A 261 43.07 11.10 24.56
C ASP A 261 43.55 10.91 26.02
N SER A 262 43.82 9.67 26.46
CA SER A 262 44.36 9.37 27.79
C SER A 262 45.89 9.46 27.87
N GLU A 263 46.61 9.14 26.79
CA GLU A 263 48.08 9.25 26.72
C GLU A 263 48.57 10.67 26.36
N GLY A 264 47.71 11.51 25.76
CA GLY A 264 48.01 12.93 25.50
C GLY A 264 47.75 13.89 26.66
N ALA A 265 47.14 13.40 27.75
CA ALA A 265 46.67 14.20 28.89
C ALA A 265 47.51 14.02 30.17
N ASP A 266 48.72 13.45 30.07
CA ASP A 266 49.70 13.43 31.16
C ASP A 266 50.47 14.76 31.27
N SER A 267 49.74 15.85 31.50
CA SER A 267 50.24 16.93 32.36
C SER A 267 49.09 17.79 32.84
N VAL A 268 48.99 17.88 34.17
CA VAL A 268 48.16 18.79 34.98
C VAL A 268 46.80 18.23 35.42
N GLY A 269 46.80 17.75 36.67
CA GLY A 269 45.77 18.11 37.65
C GLY A 269 44.66 17.09 37.85
N SER A 270 44.83 16.27 38.88
CA SER A 270 43.80 15.43 39.48
C SER A 270 42.51 16.20 39.81
N SER A 271 41.36 15.65 39.44
CA SER A 271 40.15 15.71 40.28
C SER A 271 39.13 14.64 39.88
N ASP A 272 38.86 13.78 40.85
CA ASP A 272 37.65 12.99 41.09
C ASP A 272 37.08 12.09 40.00
N ASN A 273 37.27 10.79 40.25
CA ASN A 273 36.27 9.76 39.99
C ASN A 273 34.95 10.12 40.71
N GLN A 274 33.86 10.26 39.97
CA GLN A 274 32.52 10.02 40.51
C GLN A 274 31.53 9.56 39.42
N ASP A 275 31.10 8.31 39.58
CA ASP A 275 29.81 7.72 39.26
C ASP A 275 29.29 7.69 37.81
N GLY A 276 29.31 6.47 37.26
CA GLY A 276 28.38 5.99 36.24
C GLY A 276 26.94 5.91 36.74
N THR A 277 26.32 7.06 36.98
CA THR A 277 24.87 7.15 37.24
C THR A 277 24.11 7.34 35.94
N ALA A 278 23.10 6.48 35.73
CA ALA A 278 22.20 6.51 34.60
C ALA A 278 21.64 7.92 34.39
N THR A 279 22.07 8.59 33.31
CA THR A 279 21.55 9.91 32.95
C THR A 279 20.09 9.77 32.54
N GLY A 280 19.17 10.21 33.42
CA GLY A 280 17.75 10.33 33.10
C GLY A 280 17.51 11.18 31.84
N PRO A 281 16.32 11.08 31.21
CA PRO A 281 16.04 11.75 29.95
C PRO A 281 16.14 13.27 30.13
N SER A 282 16.97 13.92 29.30
CA SER A 282 17.10 15.38 29.30
C SER A 282 15.78 16.04 28.86
N VAL A 283 15.46 17.22 29.41
CA VAL A 283 14.26 18.01 29.06
C VAL A 283 14.11 18.18 27.55
N ARG A 284 15.21 18.43 26.83
CA ARG A 284 15.24 18.53 25.36
C ARG A 284 14.83 17.24 24.66
N SER A 285 15.28 16.09 25.15
CA SER A 285 14.90 14.78 24.59
C SER A 285 13.41 14.49 24.81
N VAL A 286 12.86 14.85 25.98
CA VAL A 286 11.43 14.70 26.26
C VAL A 286 10.61 15.63 25.39
N MET A 287 11.00 16.90 25.26
CA MET A 287 10.32 17.86 24.39
C MET A 287 10.33 17.44 22.91
N MET A 288 11.42 16.84 22.43
CA MET A 288 11.49 16.34 21.06
C MET A 288 10.55 15.15 20.82
N VAL A 289 10.51 14.19 21.75
CA VAL A 289 9.59 13.04 21.68
C VAL A 289 8.14 13.50 21.82
N MET A 290 7.87 14.49 22.67
CA MET A 290 6.55 15.15 22.76
C MET A 290 6.17 15.87 21.47
N ALA A 291 7.09 16.59 20.82
CA ALA A 291 6.81 17.26 19.55
C ALA A 291 6.49 16.25 18.43
N VAL A 292 7.24 15.13 18.36
CA VAL A 292 6.93 14.03 17.45
C VAL A 292 5.58 13.40 17.78
N ALA A 293 5.25 13.23 19.07
CA ALA A 293 3.95 12.72 19.49
C ALA A 293 2.81 13.67 19.08
N VAL A 294 2.97 14.99 19.25
CA VAL A 294 1.97 15.98 18.82
C VAL A 294 1.77 15.93 17.30
N VAL A 295 2.85 15.87 16.52
CA VAL A 295 2.76 15.76 15.05
C VAL A 295 2.13 14.43 14.63
N SER A 296 2.49 13.32 15.31
CA SER A 296 1.93 11.99 15.02
C SER A 296 0.44 11.92 15.34
N VAL A 297 0.02 12.51 16.47
CA VAL A 297 -1.39 12.61 16.87
C VAL A 297 -2.15 13.50 15.89
N ALA A 298 -1.59 14.65 15.50
CA ALA A 298 -2.21 15.53 14.51
C ALA A 298 -2.37 14.83 13.14
N ALA A 299 -1.36 14.08 12.70
CA ALA A 299 -1.43 13.27 11.50
C ALA A 299 -2.46 12.13 11.62
N ALA A 300 -2.51 11.45 12.75
CA ALA A 300 -3.49 10.38 13.00
C ALA A 300 -4.92 10.91 13.05
N VAL A 301 -5.14 12.06 13.70
CA VAL A 301 -6.42 12.77 13.71
C VAL A 301 -6.80 13.17 12.29
N TYR A 302 -5.89 13.79 11.54
CA TYR A 302 -6.14 14.16 10.15
C TYR A 302 -6.50 12.94 9.29
N VAL A 303 -5.71 11.87 9.36
CA VAL A 303 -5.95 10.62 8.61
C VAL A 303 -7.28 9.98 9.04
N PHE A 304 -7.59 9.93 10.33
CA PHE A 304 -8.83 9.38 10.85
C PHE A 304 -10.06 10.14 10.30
N PHE A 305 -10.02 11.47 10.32
CA PHE A 305 -11.14 12.30 9.83
C PHE A 305 -11.19 12.41 8.29
N ASN A 306 -10.10 12.12 7.58
CA ASN A 306 -10.04 12.23 6.12
C ASN A 306 -9.85 10.87 5.43
N ALA A 307 -10.02 9.76 6.14
CA ALA A 307 -9.76 8.41 5.63
C ALA A 307 -10.50 8.13 4.32
N GLY A 308 -11.80 8.41 4.26
CA GLY A 308 -12.60 8.22 3.04
C GLY A 308 -12.25 9.19 1.89
N GLN A 309 -11.67 10.36 2.18
CA GLN A 309 -11.15 11.25 1.12
C GLN A 309 -9.80 10.73 0.59
N ILE A 310 -8.94 10.23 1.48
CA ILE A 310 -7.65 9.63 1.13
C ILE A 310 -7.87 8.36 0.32
N GLU A 311 -8.81 7.50 0.73
CA GLU A 311 -9.23 6.31 -0.01
C GLU A 311 -9.72 6.66 -1.42
N ARG A 312 -10.65 7.61 -1.56
CA ARG A 312 -11.09 8.09 -2.88
C ARG A 312 -9.95 8.66 -3.73
N SER A 313 -8.99 9.35 -3.11
CA SER A 313 -7.81 9.85 -3.82
C SER A 313 -6.87 8.73 -4.28
N LEU A 314 -6.76 7.65 -3.49
CA LEU A 314 -5.97 6.46 -3.84
C LEU A 314 -6.66 5.62 -4.92
N VAL A 315 -7.97 5.44 -4.86
CA VAL A 315 -8.77 4.81 -5.92
C VAL A 315 -8.72 5.67 -7.19
N GLY A 316 -8.75 6.99 -7.09
CA GLY A 316 -8.55 7.87 -8.25
C GLY A 316 -7.16 7.77 -8.88
N LEU A 317 -6.13 7.34 -8.12
CA LEU A 317 -4.77 7.15 -8.62
C LEU A 317 -4.53 5.74 -9.18
N PHE A 318 -5.23 4.73 -8.65
CA PHE A 318 -4.91 3.31 -8.83
C PHE A 318 -6.08 2.41 -9.25
N GLY A 319 -7.30 2.94 -9.25
CA GLY A 319 -8.53 2.28 -9.71
C GLY A 319 -8.80 2.50 -11.20
N PRO A 320 -9.96 2.06 -11.71
CA PRO A 320 -10.33 2.26 -13.11
C PRO A 320 -10.35 3.75 -13.46
N PRO A 321 -10.10 4.11 -14.73
CA PRO A 321 -10.02 5.51 -15.14
C PRO A 321 -11.30 6.25 -14.76
N GLN A 322 -11.13 7.46 -14.24
CA GLN A 322 -12.26 8.35 -13.95
C GLN A 322 -12.84 8.83 -15.27
N VAL A 323 -14.14 8.61 -15.46
CA VAL A 323 -14.85 8.94 -16.70
C VAL A 323 -16.03 9.84 -16.35
N VAL A 324 -16.21 10.90 -17.13
CA VAL A 324 -17.43 11.71 -17.07
C VAL A 324 -18.51 10.93 -17.79
N VAL A 325 -19.54 10.54 -17.05
CA VAL A 325 -20.65 9.75 -17.58
C VAL A 325 -21.56 10.68 -18.37
N GLN A 326 -21.71 10.42 -19.68
CA GLN A 326 -22.53 11.24 -20.57
C GLN A 326 -23.40 10.36 -21.48
N GLU A 327 -24.67 10.73 -21.66
CA GLU A 327 -25.52 10.09 -22.67
C GLU A 327 -25.17 10.63 -24.05
N SER A 328 -24.43 9.84 -24.84
CA SER A 328 -23.94 10.22 -26.17
C SER A 328 -24.87 9.78 -27.30
N TYR A 329 -25.77 8.82 -27.05
CA TYR A 329 -26.61 8.22 -28.08
C TYR A 329 -28.08 8.61 -27.90
N ALA A 330 -28.77 8.87 -29.02
CA ALA A 330 -30.19 9.18 -29.02
C ALA A 330 -31.04 7.92 -28.83
N ALA A 331 -32.15 8.03 -28.09
CA ALA A 331 -33.04 6.92 -27.74
C ALA A 331 -33.78 6.27 -28.92
N HIS A 332 -33.62 6.75 -30.16
CA HIS A 332 -34.42 6.28 -31.29
C HIS A 332 -33.89 4.95 -31.88
N PRO A 333 -34.79 4.00 -32.18
CA PRO A 333 -34.46 2.65 -32.66
C PRO A 333 -34.39 2.58 -34.19
N ASP A 334 -34.10 3.67 -34.89
CA ASP A 334 -34.13 3.72 -36.37
C ASP A 334 -33.03 2.88 -37.05
N GLY A 335 -32.32 2.05 -36.28
CA GLY A 335 -31.22 1.19 -36.68
C GLY A 335 -31.59 -0.29 -36.75
N PRO A 336 -30.68 -1.14 -37.28
CA PRO A 336 -30.87 -2.59 -37.32
C PRO A 336 -30.83 -3.20 -35.91
N THR A 337 -31.49 -4.35 -35.75
CA THR A 337 -31.44 -5.17 -34.53
C THR A 337 -30.42 -6.28 -34.66
N ILE A 338 -29.73 -6.63 -33.58
CA ILE A 338 -28.76 -7.73 -33.53
C ILE A 338 -29.42 -9.01 -33.03
N ASP A 339 -29.16 -10.12 -33.72
CA ASP A 339 -29.61 -11.44 -33.28
C ASP A 339 -28.67 -12.01 -32.21
N HIS A 340 -29.13 -12.05 -30.97
CA HIS A 340 -28.41 -12.64 -29.85
C HIS A 340 -28.84 -14.09 -29.54
N SER A 341 -29.61 -14.76 -30.41
CA SER A 341 -30.19 -16.08 -30.15
C SER A 341 -29.17 -17.19 -29.91
N ILE A 342 -27.99 -17.12 -30.52
CA ILE A 342 -26.90 -18.08 -30.29
C ILE A 342 -26.39 -17.94 -28.85
N LEU A 343 -26.01 -16.72 -28.45
CA LEU A 343 -25.56 -16.46 -27.07
C LEU A 343 -26.66 -16.79 -26.06
N ASP A 344 -27.90 -16.38 -26.32
CA ASP A 344 -29.04 -16.66 -25.45
C ASP A 344 -29.23 -18.16 -25.19
N ARG A 345 -29.10 -18.99 -26.24
CA ARG A 345 -29.16 -20.45 -26.10
C ARG A 345 -27.99 -21.00 -25.28
N LEU A 346 -26.78 -20.52 -25.52
CA LEU A 346 -25.59 -20.92 -24.76
C LEU A 346 -25.75 -20.57 -23.27
N LEU A 347 -26.21 -19.36 -22.97
CA LEU A 347 -26.45 -18.91 -21.60
C LEU A 347 -27.52 -19.77 -20.91
N LYS A 348 -28.64 -20.06 -21.59
CA LYS A 348 -29.70 -20.93 -21.04
C LYS A 348 -29.25 -22.37 -20.78
N ASN A 349 -28.34 -22.88 -21.61
CA ASN A 349 -27.85 -24.25 -21.49
C ASN A 349 -26.76 -24.39 -20.41
N HIS A 350 -25.93 -23.35 -20.23
CA HIS A 350 -24.68 -23.47 -19.46
C HIS A 350 -24.59 -22.55 -18.25
N VAL A 351 -25.57 -21.67 -18.03
CA VAL A 351 -25.61 -20.76 -16.88
C VAL A 351 -26.89 -21.05 -16.07
N ASP A 352 -26.72 -21.32 -14.78
CA ASP A 352 -27.86 -21.59 -13.90
C ASP A 352 -28.61 -20.30 -13.49
N GLU A 353 -29.74 -20.46 -12.80
CA GLU A 353 -30.59 -19.35 -12.35
C GLU A 353 -29.90 -18.37 -11.39
N ASN A 354 -28.78 -18.77 -10.77
CA ASN A 354 -27.99 -17.96 -9.87
C ASN A 354 -26.74 -17.39 -10.54
N GLY A 355 -26.58 -17.60 -11.85
CA GLY A 355 -25.46 -17.11 -12.65
C GLY A 355 -24.14 -17.86 -12.48
N TRP A 356 -24.21 -19.14 -12.11
CA TRP A 356 -23.05 -20.05 -12.10
C TRP A 356 -22.87 -20.69 -13.47
N VAL A 357 -21.63 -20.70 -13.97
CA VAL A 357 -21.33 -21.16 -15.33
C VAL A 357 -20.75 -22.57 -15.31
N ASN A 358 -21.29 -23.45 -16.16
CA ASN A 358 -20.74 -24.78 -16.41
C ASN A 358 -19.73 -24.74 -17.57
N TYR A 359 -18.54 -24.21 -17.31
CA TYR A 359 -17.47 -24.11 -18.32
C TYR A 359 -17.09 -25.46 -18.95
N GLY A 360 -17.20 -26.55 -18.20
CA GLY A 360 -16.92 -27.90 -18.70
C GLY A 360 -17.95 -28.38 -19.73
N ALA A 361 -19.22 -28.00 -19.58
CA ALA A 361 -20.24 -28.26 -20.59
C ALA A 361 -20.16 -27.25 -21.75
N LEU A 362 -19.91 -25.98 -21.44
CA LEU A 362 -19.80 -24.91 -22.43
C LEU A 362 -18.68 -25.16 -23.46
N SER A 363 -17.56 -25.78 -23.05
CA SER A 363 -16.47 -26.14 -23.97
C SER A 363 -16.89 -27.10 -25.08
N SER A 364 -17.97 -27.87 -24.89
CA SER A 364 -18.52 -28.74 -25.95
C SER A 364 -19.27 -27.96 -27.03
N ASP A 365 -19.74 -26.76 -26.70
CA ASP A 365 -20.48 -25.85 -27.59
C ASP A 365 -19.64 -24.61 -27.96
N GLU A 366 -18.31 -24.68 -27.81
CA GLU A 366 -17.39 -23.56 -28.07
C GLU A 366 -17.50 -23.03 -29.51
N ALA A 367 -17.75 -23.92 -30.47
CA ALA A 367 -17.96 -23.53 -31.87
C ALA A 367 -19.16 -22.59 -32.07
N ASP A 368 -20.22 -22.73 -31.27
CA ASP A 368 -21.37 -21.83 -31.30
C ASP A 368 -21.00 -20.46 -30.69
N LEU A 369 -20.15 -20.44 -29.65
CA LEU A 369 -19.64 -19.20 -29.06
C LEU A 369 -18.74 -18.45 -30.05
N ASP A 370 -17.87 -19.15 -30.76
CA ASP A 370 -17.02 -18.60 -31.81
C ASP A 370 -17.86 -18.04 -32.97
N ALA A 371 -18.91 -18.76 -33.39
CA ALA A 371 -19.84 -18.29 -34.42
C ALA A 371 -20.58 -17.02 -33.98
N TYR A 372 -20.98 -16.93 -32.70
CA TYR A 372 -21.58 -15.72 -32.14
C TYR A 372 -20.58 -14.55 -32.14
N LEU A 373 -19.35 -14.75 -31.65
CA LEU A 373 -18.33 -13.69 -31.67
C LEU A 373 -18.01 -13.20 -33.09
N LEU A 374 -18.02 -14.09 -34.08
CA LEU A 374 -17.89 -13.71 -35.49
C LEU A 374 -19.06 -12.82 -35.95
N SER A 375 -20.30 -13.16 -35.59
CA SER A 375 -21.46 -12.31 -35.91
C SER A 375 -21.39 -10.92 -35.25
N ILE A 376 -20.81 -10.83 -34.05
CA ILE A 376 -20.58 -9.58 -33.33
C ILE A 376 -19.49 -8.74 -34.02
N ALA A 377 -18.46 -9.38 -34.57
CA ALA A 377 -17.41 -8.70 -35.33
C ALA A 377 -17.95 -8.00 -36.59
N GLU A 378 -18.93 -8.60 -37.27
CA GLU A 378 -19.50 -8.11 -38.53
C GLU A 378 -20.68 -7.12 -38.34
N ALA A 379 -21.13 -6.91 -37.09
CA ALA A 379 -22.31 -6.11 -36.79
C ALA A 379 -22.13 -4.63 -37.18
N PRO A 380 -23.18 -3.96 -37.73
CA PRO A 380 -23.13 -2.56 -38.13
C PRO A 380 -23.23 -1.62 -36.91
N PHE A 381 -22.26 -1.67 -36.00
CA PHE A 381 -22.31 -0.98 -34.71
C PHE A 381 -22.64 0.51 -34.84
N GLY A 382 -22.13 1.19 -35.86
CA GLY A 382 -22.36 2.61 -36.13
C GLY A 382 -23.84 2.98 -36.32
N ASP A 383 -24.64 2.06 -36.87
CA ASP A 383 -26.04 2.29 -37.25
C ASP A 383 -27.03 1.89 -36.14
N LEU A 384 -26.56 1.25 -35.06
CA LEU A 384 -27.41 0.76 -33.97
C LEU A 384 -28.00 1.91 -33.14
N GLY A 385 -29.26 1.74 -32.70
CA GLY A 385 -29.88 2.65 -31.74
C GLY A 385 -29.26 2.53 -30.34
N ARG A 386 -29.54 3.48 -29.44
CA ARG A 386 -28.93 3.55 -28.10
C ARG A 386 -29.04 2.26 -27.29
N ASN A 387 -30.25 1.71 -27.16
CA ASN A 387 -30.45 0.47 -26.38
C ASN A 387 -29.81 -0.74 -27.05
N GLU A 388 -29.82 -0.78 -28.38
CA GLU A 388 -29.20 -1.83 -29.18
C GLU A 388 -27.69 -1.83 -28.99
N LYS A 389 -27.03 -0.65 -29.05
CA LYS A 389 -25.60 -0.51 -28.75
C LYS A 389 -25.27 -0.99 -27.34
N LEU A 390 -26.08 -0.64 -26.34
CA LEU A 390 -25.81 -1.03 -24.96
C LEU A 390 -25.94 -2.55 -24.76
N ALA A 391 -27.03 -3.14 -25.23
CA ALA A 391 -27.24 -4.59 -25.18
C ALA A 391 -26.13 -5.35 -25.94
N PHE A 392 -25.80 -4.88 -27.14
CA PHE A 392 -24.72 -5.41 -27.97
C PHE A 392 -23.37 -5.40 -27.25
N LEU A 393 -22.96 -4.27 -26.65
CA LEU A 393 -21.67 -4.16 -25.95
C LEU A 393 -21.61 -5.02 -24.68
N ILE A 394 -22.69 -5.09 -23.90
CA ILE A 394 -22.75 -5.96 -22.72
C ILE A 394 -22.65 -7.43 -23.13
N ASN A 395 -23.40 -7.84 -24.15
CA ASN A 395 -23.35 -9.21 -24.66
C ASN A 395 -21.98 -9.54 -25.27
N ALA A 396 -21.36 -8.61 -25.99
CA ALA A 396 -20.03 -8.77 -26.56
C ALA A 396 -18.98 -8.97 -25.45
N TYR A 397 -19.00 -8.13 -24.40
CA TYR A 397 -18.12 -8.26 -23.23
C TYR A 397 -18.28 -9.61 -22.54
N ASN A 398 -19.52 -10.03 -22.27
CA ASN A 398 -19.80 -11.27 -21.55
C ASN A 398 -19.41 -12.50 -22.38
N ALA A 399 -19.71 -12.52 -23.69
CA ALA A 399 -19.30 -13.59 -24.59
C ALA A 399 -17.77 -13.67 -24.75
N ALA A 400 -17.10 -12.52 -24.89
CA ALA A 400 -15.65 -12.44 -24.93
C ALA A 400 -15.02 -12.94 -23.62
N THR A 401 -15.62 -12.62 -22.47
CA THR A 401 -15.16 -13.15 -21.18
C THR A 401 -15.35 -14.67 -21.10
N LEU A 402 -16.48 -15.22 -21.54
CA LEU A 402 -16.68 -16.68 -21.61
C LEU A 402 -15.59 -17.33 -22.46
N LYS A 403 -15.32 -16.78 -23.65
CA LYS A 403 -14.27 -17.28 -24.56
C LYS A 403 -12.88 -17.17 -23.94
N LEU A 404 -12.57 -16.06 -23.26
CA LEU A 404 -11.32 -15.87 -22.51
C LEU A 404 -11.09 -17.00 -21.50
N ILE A 405 -12.13 -17.40 -20.77
CA ILE A 405 -12.03 -18.50 -19.81
C ILE A 405 -11.78 -19.82 -20.54
N LEU A 406 -12.54 -20.13 -21.60
CA LEU A 406 -12.37 -21.38 -22.37
C LEU A 406 -10.95 -21.52 -22.95
N ASP A 407 -10.39 -20.43 -23.49
CA ASP A 407 -9.03 -20.40 -24.06
C ASP A 407 -7.93 -20.80 -23.07
N HIS A 408 -8.19 -20.67 -21.77
CA HIS A 408 -7.20 -20.87 -20.71
C HIS A 408 -7.54 -22.01 -19.75
N GLN A 409 -8.61 -22.77 -19.97
CA GLN A 409 -8.97 -23.89 -19.10
C GLN A 409 -7.85 -24.96 -19.07
N PRO A 410 -7.59 -25.59 -17.90
CA PRO A 410 -8.23 -25.35 -16.60
C PRO A 410 -7.58 -24.19 -15.80
N ILE A 411 -8.43 -23.36 -15.18
CA ILE A 411 -8.03 -22.29 -14.24
C ILE A 411 -8.99 -22.26 -13.05
N ASP A 412 -8.47 -21.90 -11.87
CA ASP A 412 -9.26 -21.77 -10.65
C ASP A 412 -9.75 -20.32 -10.44
N SER A 413 -9.09 -19.37 -11.09
CA SER A 413 -9.36 -17.94 -11.04
C SER A 413 -9.09 -17.28 -12.38
N ILE A 414 -9.88 -16.26 -12.75
CA ILE A 414 -9.55 -15.41 -13.90
C ILE A 414 -8.18 -14.73 -13.72
N MET A 415 -7.70 -14.59 -12.47
CA MET A 415 -6.39 -14.03 -12.16
C MET A 415 -5.21 -14.96 -12.53
N ASP A 416 -5.49 -16.22 -12.86
CA ASP A 416 -4.46 -17.18 -13.30
C ASP A 416 -4.03 -16.94 -14.76
N ILE A 417 -4.86 -16.23 -15.53
CA ILE A 417 -4.54 -15.84 -16.91
C ILE A 417 -3.46 -14.74 -16.89
N PRO A 418 -2.41 -14.80 -17.73
CA PRO A 418 -1.38 -13.77 -17.78
C PRO A 418 -1.95 -12.37 -18.03
N ASP A 419 -1.45 -11.33 -17.36
CA ASP A 419 -1.91 -9.93 -17.53
C ASP A 419 -2.00 -9.50 -19.01
N ALA A 420 -1.02 -9.90 -19.81
CA ALA A 420 -0.94 -9.58 -21.23
C ALA A 420 -2.08 -10.16 -22.07
N ASP A 421 -2.78 -11.18 -21.56
CA ASP A 421 -3.83 -11.92 -22.25
C ASP A 421 -5.23 -11.68 -21.64
N ARG A 422 -5.33 -10.86 -20.57
CA ARG A 422 -6.57 -10.59 -19.82
C ARG A 422 -7.35 -9.37 -20.34
N TRP A 423 -7.73 -8.45 -19.46
CA TRP A 423 -8.67 -7.38 -19.75
C TRP A 423 -8.10 -6.30 -20.67
N ASP A 424 -6.77 -6.11 -20.67
CA ASP A 424 -6.07 -5.14 -21.52
C ASP A 424 -5.65 -5.71 -22.88
N ALA A 425 -5.83 -7.02 -23.10
CA ALA A 425 -5.46 -7.66 -24.36
C ALA A 425 -6.43 -7.24 -25.48
N VAL A 426 -5.93 -6.44 -26.43
CA VAL A 426 -6.68 -6.03 -27.63
C VAL A 426 -6.76 -7.22 -28.58
N ARG A 427 -7.92 -7.89 -28.61
CA ARG A 427 -8.11 -9.12 -29.40
C ARG A 427 -9.55 -9.41 -29.81
N TRP A 428 -10.52 -8.63 -29.32
CA TRP A 428 -11.93 -8.85 -29.60
C TRP A 428 -12.38 -7.91 -30.70
N ASN A 429 -12.87 -8.46 -31.80
CA ASN A 429 -13.48 -7.65 -32.85
C ASN A 429 -14.96 -7.44 -32.53
N VAL A 430 -15.35 -6.19 -32.27
CA VAL A 430 -16.70 -5.81 -31.86
C VAL A 430 -17.19 -4.71 -32.79
N GLY A 431 -18.09 -5.08 -33.72
CA GLY A 431 -18.62 -4.15 -34.72
C GLY A 431 -17.56 -3.50 -35.61
N GLY A 432 -16.53 -4.27 -35.99
CA GLY A 432 -15.39 -3.82 -36.78
C GLY A 432 -14.28 -3.13 -35.99
N MET A 433 -14.40 -3.00 -34.68
CA MET A 433 -13.37 -2.40 -33.80
C MET A 433 -12.59 -3.51 -33.09
N GLU A 434 -11.25 -3.48 -33.18
CA GLU A 434 -10.39 -4.34 -32.36
C GLU A 434 -10.22 -3.71 -30.98
N LEU A 435 -10.79 -4.35 -29.95
CA LEU A 435 -10.87 -3.84 -28.59
C LEU A 435 -10.39 -4.89 -27.58
N SER A 436 -9.95 -4.41 -26.43
CA SER A 436 -9.84 -5.21 -25.20
C SER A 436 -11.15 -5.17 -24.39
N LEU A 437 -11.30 -6.04 -23.39
CA LEU A 437 -12.46 -6.00 -22.48
C LEU A 437 -12.54 -4.66 -21.75
N ASN A 438 -11.39 -4.13 -21.31
CA ASN A 438 -11.30 -2.81 -20.67
C ASN A 438 -11.70 -1.69 -21.63
N GLN A 439 -11.38 -1.79 -22.92
CA GLN A 439 -11.79 -0.77 -23.89
C GLN A 439 -13.29 -0.82 -24.19
N ILE A 440 -13.89 -2.02 -24.26
CA ILE A 440 -15.36 -2.15 -24.36
C ILE A 440 -16.02 -1.43 -23.18
N GLU A 441 -15.55 -1.66 -21.95
CA GLU A 441 -16.12 -1.04 -20.77
C GLU A 441 -15.82 0.46 -20.65
N HIS A 442 -14.54 0.84 -20.69
CA HIS A 442 -14.08 2.18 -20.33
C HIS A 442 -14.02 3.16 -21.49
N GLU A 443 -14.00 2.69 -22.74
CA GLU A 443 -13.99 3.56 -23.93
C GLU A 443 -15.33 3.51 -24.68
N GLN A 444 -16.06 2.39 -24.67
CA GLN A 444 -17.33 2.28 -25.42
C GLN A 444 -18.58 2.41 -24.55
N ILE A 445 -18.58 1.90 -23.31
CA ILE A 445 -19.76 1.93 -22.43
C ILE A 445 -19.75 3.17 -21.51
N ARG A 446 -18.85 3.20 -20.51
CA ARG A 446 -18.85 4.21 -19.44
C ARG A 446 -18.90 5.67 -19.90
N PRO A 447 -18.14 6.11 -20.94
CA PRO A 447 -18.17 7.51 -21.38
C PRO A 447 -19.41 7.86 -22.21
N HIS A 448 -20.15 6.88 -22.71
CA HIS A 448 -21.19 7.08 -23.73
C HIS A 448 -22.62 6.79 -23.26
N PHE A 449 -22.79 6.09 -22.14
CA PHE A 449 -24.10 5.78 -21.57
C PHE A 449 -24.20 6.35 -20.16
N ALA A 450 -25.29 7.08 -19.89
CA ALA A 450 -25.63 7.50 -18.53
C ALA A 450 -26.23 6.35 -17.71
N GLU A 451 -25.51 5.25 -17.61
CA GLU A 451 -26.02 3.97 -17.11
C GLU A 451 -25.04 3.28 -16.15
N PRO A 452 -25.03 3.63 -14.85
CA PRO A 452 -24.14 3.01 -13.87
C PRO A 452 -24.49 1.55 -13.55
N ARG A 453 -25.69 1.07 -13.91
CA ARG A 453 -26.07 -0.34 -13.68
C ARG A 453 -25.27 -1.34 -14.52
N ILE A 454 -24.52 -0.88 -15.53
CA ILE A 454 -23.63 -1.73 -16.33
C ILE A 454 -22.60 -2.47 -15.48
N HIS A 455 -22.20 -1.91 -14.33
CA HIS A 455 -21.28 -2.56 -13.38
C HIS A 455 -21.86 -3.84 -12.76
N PHE A 456 -23.18 -4.01 -12.81
CA PHE A 456 -23.86 -5.25 -12.42
C PHE A 456 -24.14 -6.18 -13.62
N ALA A 457 -23.79 -5.77 -14.85
CA ALA A 457 -24.10 -6.49 -16.08
C ALA A 457 -22.86 -7.04 -16.82
N LEU A 458 -21.72 -6.38 -16.64
CA LEU A 458 -20.43 -6.81 -17.17
C LEU A 458 -19.79 -7.79 -16.20
N VAL A 459 -19.68 -9.06 -16.61
CA VAL A 459 -19.28 -10.16 -15.72
C VAL A 459 -17.87 -10.62 -16.03
N CYS A 460 -16.96 -10.36 -15.11
CA CYS A 460 -15.54 -10.71 -15.16
C CYS A 460 -15.22 -12.19 -14.81
N ALA A 461 -16.21 -13.07 -14.82
CA ALA A 461 -16.10 -14.49 -14.45
C ALA A 461 -15.57 -14.79 -13.03
N ALA A 462 -15.63 -13.86 -12.08
CA ALA A 462 -15.28 -14.09 -10.67
C ALA A 462 -16.52 -14.36 -9.80
N VAL A 463 -16.37 -15.10 -8.69
CA VAL A 463 -17.44 -15.35 -7.70
C VAL A 463 -17.99 -14.03 -7.14
N GLY A 464 -17.10 -13.07 -6.87
CA GLY A 464 -17.43 -11.73 -6.38
C GLY A 464 -17.97 -10.78 -7.46
N CYS A 465 -17.88 -11.15 -8.74
CA CYS A 465 -18.52 -10.44 -9.83
C CYS A 465 -20.05 -10.60 -9.74
N PRO A 466 -20.85 -9.71 -10.35
CA PRO A 466 -22.30 -9.89 -10.41
C PRO A 466 -22.62 -11.19 -11.18
N PRO A 467 -23.81 -11.79 -10.95
CA PRO A 467 -24.16 -13.04 -11.62
C PRO A 467 -24.26 -12.84 -13.14
N LEU A 468 -23.80 -13.83 -13.90
CA LEU A 468 -24.08 -13.86 -15.33
C LEU A 468 -25.55 -14.23 -15.53
N ARG A 469 -26.31 -13.40 -16.26
CA ARG A 469 -27.69 -13.76 -16.60
C ARG A 469 -27.69 -15.03 -17.47
N ASN A 470 -28.67 -15.89 -17.25
CA ASN A 470 -28.93 -17.07 -18.08
C ASN A 470 -29.72 -16.75 -19.37
N GLU A 471 -29.70 -15.50 -19.82
CA GLU A 471 -30.27 -15.02 -21.07
C GLU A 471 -29.44 -13.84 -21.60
N ALA A 472 -29.46 -13.62 -22.90
CA ALA A 472 -28.78 -12.48 -23.50
C ALA A 472 -29.53 -11.17 -23.19
N TYR A 473 -28.81 -10.04 -23.20
CA TYR A 473 -29.42 -8.72 -23.11
C TYR A 473 -30.10 -8.34 -24.42
N LEU A 474 -31.29 -7.77 -24.36
CA LEU A 474 -32.08 -7.36 -25.54
C LEU A 474 -32.40 -5.86 -25.46
N ALA A 475 -32.38 -5.17 -26.59
CA ALA A 475 -32.56 -3.71 -26.63
C ALA A 475 -33.93 -3.23 -26.12
N ASP A 476 -34.98 -4.01 -26.36
CA ASP A 476 -36.34 -3.73 -25.91
C ASP A 476 -36.55 -4.03 -24.41
N ARG A 477 -35.67 -4.82 -23.79
CA ARG A 477 -35.71 -5.21 -22.38
C ARG A 477 -34.53 -4.71 -21.55
N ILE A 478 -33.60 -3.95 -22.13
CA ILE A 478 -32.32 -3.61 -21.48
C ILE A 478 -32.50 -2.92 -20.12
N ASP A 479 -33.47 -2.00 -20.00
CA ASP A 479 -33.74 -1.31 -18.73
C ASP A 479 -34.30 -2.27 -17.67
N GLU A 480 -35.22 -3.15 -18.06
CA GLU A 480 -35.79 -4.19 -17.19
C GLU A 480 -34.68 -5.13 -16.71
N GLN A 481 -33.87 -5.66 -17.62
CA GLN A 481 -32.81 -6.63 -17.31
C GLN A 481 -31.72 -6.03 -16.43
N LEU A 482 -31.34 -4.76 -16.66
CA LEU A 482 -30.40 -4.04 -15.79
C LEU A 482 -30.99 -3.79 -14.40
N ARG A 483 -32.27 -3.40 -14.32
CA ARG A 483 -32.96 -3.20 -13.05
C ARG A 483 -33.05 -4.51 -12.26
N GLU A 484 -33.42 -5.61 -12.90
CA GLU A 484 -33.52 -6.93 -12.27
C GLU A 484 -32.17 -7.42 -11.73
N GLN A 485 -31.10 -7.32 -12.52
CA GLN A 485 -29.74 -7.62 -12.05
C GLN A 485 -29.35 -6.78 -10.84
N THR A 486 -29.64 -5.47 -10.89
CA THR A 486 -29.33 -4.57 -9.78
C THR A 486 -30.10 -4.99 -8.53
N LEU A 487 -31.39 -5.29 -8.65
CA LEU A 487 -32.20 -5.80 -7.53
C LEU A 487 -31.67 -7.13 -7.00
N TYR A 488 -31.28 -8.06 -7.87
CA TYR A 488 -30.68 -9.33 -7.47
C TYR A 488 -29.40 -9.09 -6.65
N VAL A 489 -28.48 -8.25 -7.11
CA VAL A 489 -27.25 -7.91 -6.38
C VAL A 489 -27.55 -7.32 -5.00
N HIS A 490 -28.59 -6.48 -4.88
CA HIS A 490 -28.98 -5.86 -3.59
C HIS A 490 -29.80 -6.79 -2.68
N GLY A 491 -30.32 -7.90 -3.21
CA GLY A 491 -31.06 -8.90 -2.45
C GLY A 491 -30.19 -9.98 -1.82
N HIS A 492 -28.89 -10.05 -2.16
CA HIS A 492 -28.02 -11.15 -1.74
C HIS A 492 -26.79 -10.67 -0.96
N ARG A 493 -26.49 -11.40 0.12
CA ARG A 493 -25.42 -11.05 1.08
C ARG A 493 -24.02 -11.09 0.49
N THR A 494 -23.85 -11.73 -0.67
CA THR A 494 -22.59 -11.75 -1.42
C THR A 494 -22.16 -10.35 -1.87
N TRP A 495 -23.12 -9.45 -2.16
CA TRP A 495 -22.82 -8.12 -2.69
C TRP A 495 -23.45 -6.96 -1.91
N PHE A 496 -24.44 -7.23 -1.07
CA PHE A 496 -25.10 -6.21 -0.28
C PHE A 496 -25.52 -6.75 1.09
N VAL A 497 -25.07 -6.08 2.15
CA VAL A 497 -25.51 -6.34 3.52
C VAL A 497 -25.87 -5.01 4.15
N PHE A 498 -27.09 -4.90 4.66
CA PHE A 498 -27.52 -3.77 5.44
C PHE A 498 -28.24 -4.24 6.70
N ASP A 499 -27.83 -3.69 7.84
CA ASP A 499 -28.49 -3.88 9.13
C ASP A 499 -29.12 -2.56 9.57
N PRO A 500 -30.47 -2.46 9.59
CA PRO A 500 -31.16 -1.23 9.97
C PRO A 500 -31.02 -0.88 11.47
N GLU A 501 -30.73 -1.86 12.34
CA GLU A 501 -30.59 -1.59 13.78
C GLU A 501 -29.26 -0.91 14.10
N SER A 502 -28.18 -1.38 13.48
CA SER A 502 -26.83 -0.84 13.67
C SER A 502 -26.46 0.24 12.65
N ALA A 503 -27.27 0.42 11.60
CA ALA A 503 -26.95 1.21 10.41
C ALA A 503 -25.64 0.76 9.73
N GLU A 504 -25.25 -0.50 9.90
CA GLU A 504 -24.07 -1.07 9.25
C GLU A 504 -24.39 -1.40 7.79
N LEU A 505 -23.67 -0.76 6.87
CA LEU A 505 -23.79 -0.95 5.43
C LEU A 505 -22.50 -1.56 4.88
N GLN A 506 -22.63 -2.71 4.21
CA GLN A 506 -21.55 -3.35 3.48
C GLN A 506 -21.96 -3.51 2.00
N LEU A 507 -21.15 -2.95 1.10
CA LEU A 507 -21.38 -2.96 -0.34
C LEU A 507 -20.28 -3.76 -1.04
N THR A 508 -20.60 -4.36 -2.19
CA THR A 508 -19.60 -4.95 -3.08
C THR A 508 -18.52 -3.93 -3.47
N ASN A 509 -17.30 -4.41 -3.69
CA ASN A 509 -16.17 -3.58 -4.13
C ASN A 509 -16.42 -2.85 -5.46
N LEU A 510 -17.42 -3.24 -6.25
CA LEU A 510 -17.82 -2.50 -7.46
C LEU A 510 -18.19 -1.05 -7.15
N TYR A 511 -18.86 -0.80 -6.02
CA TYR A 511 -19.17 0.55 -5.55
C TYR A 511 -17.93 1.35 -5.14
N ASN A 512 -16.86 0.67 -4.73
CA ASN A 512 -15.59 1.30 -4.40
C ASN A 512 -14.83 1.68 -5.69
N TRP A 513 -14.62 0.69 -6.56
CA TRP A 513 -13.83 0.86 -7.79
C TRP A 513 -14.49 1.84 -8.76
N TYR A 514 -15.82 1.79 -8.88
CA TYR A 514 -16.59 2.62 -9.82
C TYR A 514 -17.44 3.67 -9.13
N GLY A 515 -17.09 4.07 -7.90
CA GLY A 515 -17.87 4.99 -7.08
C GLY A 515 -18.27 6.27 -7.82
N ASN A 516 -17.37 6.84 -8.60
CA ASN A 516 -17.62 8.04 -9.41
C ASN A 516 -18.78 7.90 -10.40
N ASP A 517 -19.01 6.72 -10.97
CA ASP A 517 -20.09 6.50 -11.93
C ASP A 517 -21.45 6.50 -11.21
N PHE A 518 -21.52 5.90 -10.02
CA PHE A 518 -22.71 5.90 -9.16
C PHE A 518 -22.97 7.29 -8.53
N GLU A 519 -21.91 7.97 -8.09
CA GLU A 519 -21.96 9.32 -7.52
C GLU A 519 -22.49 10.34 -8.53
N GLN A 520 -22.06 10.27 -9.80
CA GLN A 520 -22.61 11.12 -10.86
C GLN A 520 -24.12 10.90 -11.07
N ALA A 521 -24.60 9.67 -10.89
CA ALA A 521 -26.01 9.33 -11.10
C ALA A 521 -26.93 9.59 -9.89
N ALA A 522 -26.39 9.57 -8.67
CA ALA A 522 -27.20 9.63 -7.43
C ALA A 522 -26.67 10.54 -6.32
N GLY A 523 -25.54 11.21 -6.52
CA GLY A 523 -24.87 12.06 -5.54
C GLY A 523 -23.99 11.31 -4.52
N SER A 524 -24.28 10.04 -4.23
CA SER A 524 -23.40 9.15 -3.47
C SER A 524 -23.64 7.68 -3.81
N VAL A 525 -22.66 6.82 -3.56
CA VAL A 525 -22.83 5.35 -3.67
C VAL A 525 -23.94 4.82 -2.77
N VAL A 526 -24.11 5.43 -1.58
CA VAL A 526 -25.15 5.06 -0.60
C VAL A 526 -26.53 5.45 -1.13
N GLN A 527 -26.67 6.65 -1.70
CA GLN A 527 -27.92 7.11 -2.30
C GLN A 527 -28.30 6.29 -3.54
N PHE A 528 -27.30 5.83 -4.31
CA PHE A 528 -27.55 4.90 -5.40
C PHE A 528 -28.08 3.56 -4.87
N ALA A 529 -27.41 2.96 -3.89
CA ALA A 529 -27.81 1.69 -3.30
C ALA A 529 -29.21 1.75 -2.65
N ALA A 530 -29.55 2.88 -2.02
CA ALA A 530 -30.86 3.11 -1.42
C ALA A 530 -32.02 3.02 -2.43
N ARG A 531 -31.79 3.28 -3.73
CA ARG A 531 -32.81 3.09 -4.78
C ARG A 531 -33.28 1.64 -4.91
N TYR A 532 -32.47 0.69 -4.43
CA TYR A 532 -32.69 -0.75 -4.56
C TYR A 532 -32.81 -1.46 -3.22
N SER A 533 -32.74 -0.74 -2.10
CA SER A 533 -32.90 -1.27 -0.75
C SER A 533 -33.88 -0.40 0.05
N PRO A 534 -35.16 -0.83 0.20
CA PRO A 534 -36.17 -0.09 0.94
C PRO A 534 -35.78 0.21 2.39
N ASP A 535 -35.13 -0.72 3.07
CA ASP A 535 -34.70 -0.55 4.47
C ASP A 535 -33.61 0.53 4.57
N LEU A 536 -32.65 0.54 3.64
CA LEU A 536 -31.61 1.56 3.58
C LEU A 536 -32.20 2.94 3.25
N ALA A 537 -33.14 3.00 2.30
CA ALA A 537 -33.85 4.23 1.97
C ALA A 537 -34.60 4.80 3.19
N ALA A 538 -35.39 3.97 3.87
CA ALA A 538 -36.10 4.36 5.09
C ALA A 538 -35.15 4.86 6.19
N THR A 539 -34.02 4.17 6.38
CA THR A 539 -33.02 4.56 7.39
C THR A 539 -32.38 5.92 7.08
N ILE A 540 -32.14 6.22 5.80
CA ILE A 540 -31.62 7.52 5.34
C ILE A 540 -32.69 8.61 5.51
N ASP A 541 -33.94 8.31 5.16
CA ASP A 541 -35.08 9.23 5.32
C ASP A 541 -35.31 9.60 6.80
N ASP A 542 -35.04 8.67 7.72
CA ASP A 542 -35.04 8.88 9.18
C ASP A 542 -33.82 9.69 9.69
N GLY A 543 -32.92 10.11 8.79
CA GLY A 543 -31.82 11.02 9.05
C GLY A 543 -30.49 10.34 9.41
N ALA A 544 -30.39 9.01 9.30
CA ALA A 544 -29.12 8.34 9.47
C ALA A 544 -28.22 8.52 8.24
N THR A 545 -26.90 8.46 8.47
CA THR A 545 -25.89 8.54 7.39
C THR A 545 -24.97 7.31 7.45
N PRO A 546 -25.44 6.14 6.99
CA PRO A 546 -24.64 4.92 6.97
C PRO A 546 -23.33 5.14 6.22
N GLN A 547 -22.22 4.71 6.83
CA GLN A 547 -20.92 4.75 6.17
C GLN A 547 -20.70 3.40 5.49
N PRO A 548 -20.51 3.36 4.16
CA PRO A 548 -20.31 2.09 3.46
C PRO A 548 -18.96 1.49 3.84
N SER A 549 -18.98 0.19 4.10
CA SER A 549 -17.79 -0.66 4.13
C SER A 549 -17.83 -1.65 2.97
N TRP A 550 -16.72 -2.31 2.68
CA TRP A 550 -16.57 -3.09 1.44
C TRP A 550 -16.49 -4.60 1.71
N LEU A 551 -17.38 -5.36 1.07
CA LEU A 551 -17.38 -6.83 1.13
C LEU A 551 -16.15 -7.41 0.42
N THR A 552 -15.59 -8.49 0.96
CA THR A 552 -14.45 -9.19 0.35
C THR A 552 -14.77 -9.64 -1.07
N TYR A 553 -13.88 -9.34 -2.00
CA TYR A 553 -14.05 -9.74 -3.40
C TYR A 553 -13.39 -11.09 -3.67
N ASP A 554 -14.19 -12.08 -4.03
CA ASP A 554 -13.72 -13.44 -4.33
C ASP A 554 -13.38 -13.59 -5.81
N TRP A 555 -12.09 -13.77 -6.10
CA TRP A 555 -11.54 -13.88 -7.45
C TRP A 555 -11.65 -15.29 -8.05
N ARG A 556 -12.08 -16.29 -7.29
CA ARG A 556 -12.27 -17.64 -7.83
C ARG A 556 -13.26 -17.59 -8.99
N LEU A 557 -13.08 -18.49 -9.95
CA LEU A 557 -13.91 -18.57 -11.13
C LEU A 557 -15.38 -18.80 -10.75
N ASN A 558 -16.32 -18.10 -11.37
CA ASN A 558 -17.77 -18.26 -11.19
C ASN A 558 -18.32 -19.56 -11.81
N SER A 559 -17.62 -20.66 -11.57
CA SER A 559 -17.99 -21.98 -12.06
C SER A 559 -18.97 -22.68 -11.12
N VAL A 560 -19.73 -23.63 -11.64
CA VAL A 560 -20.56 -24.54 -10.82
C VAL A 560 -19.77 -25.28 -9.72
N GLY A 561 -18.45 -25.47 -9.90
CA GLY A 561 -17.58 -26.07 -8.89
C GLY A 561 -17.28 -25.16 -7.69
N ASN A 562 -17.39 -23.84 -7.87
CA ASN A 562 -17.19 -22.83 -6.82
C ASN A 562 -18.52 -22.29 -6.27
N GLN A 563 -19.64 -22.94 -6.59
CA GLN A 563 -20.98 -22.50 -6.23
C GLN A 563 -21.11 -22.30 -4.71
N GLN A 564 -21.65 -21.14 -4.35
CA GLN A 564 -22.00 -20.75 -2.99
C GLN A 564 -23.47 -20.34 -2.94
N PRO A 565 -24.11 -20.36 -1.75
CA PRO A 565 -25.43 -19.78 -1.60
C PRO A 565 -25.40 -18.32 -2.08
N ARG A 566 -26.24 -18.01 -3.07
CA ARG A 566 -26.53 -16.64 -3.48
C ARG A 566 -27.85 -16.27 -2.85
#